data_AF-B5JTP4-F1
#
_entry.id   AF-B5JTP4-F1
#
_cell.length_a   1.000
_cell.length_b   1.000
_cell.length_c   1.000
_cell.angle_alpha   90.00
_cell.angle_beta   90.00
_cell.angle_gamma   90.00
#
_symmetry.space_group_name_H-M   'P 1'
#
loop_
_entity.id
_entity.type
_entity.pdbx_description
1 polymer ?
#
loop_
_entity_poly.entity_id
_entity_poly.type
_entity_poly.pdbx_seq_one_letter_code
_entity_poly.pdbx_strand_id
1 'polypeptide(L)'
;MRDQGVIVITAAGNEGADANSSAPGNCAATFNIAASTAAGGRAAYSNFGTSINLSAPGGDTCDSNDCGLISTGHDLAELPSGDWVGTNTHTTSSELFVFEGTSFAAPLVSAAAAILLEADPSLTPDQTLSTLTSCSRSFPAAPADQSTACTNGTCGSGLLDVAAAVESVVSGVACSGNGGGEDSGSNGECTGKTSDLFNSNCNDTGLREGGGGSSIGMWLLALMGLMAPLRLRHSANRN
;
A
#
# COMPACT_ATOMS: atom_id res chain seq x y z
N MET A 1 -16.63 -3.02 16.15
CA MET A 1 -15.75 -2.05 15.46
C MET A 1 -16.20 -1.86 14.01
N ARG A 2 -16.17 -2.90 13.16
CA ARG A 2 -16.72 -2.83 11.78
C ARG A 2 -18.17 -2.34 11.71
N ASP A 3 -19.06 -2.88 12.55
CA ASP A 3 -20.47 -2.44 12.63
C ASP A 3 -20.66 -0.99 13.11
N GLN A 4 -19.59 -0.37 13.65
CA GLN A 4 -19.56 1.02 14.07
C GLN A 4 -18.88 1.93 13.03
N GLY A 5 -18.62 1.43 11.82
CA GLY A 5 -17.94 2.21 10.77
C GLY A 5 -16.42 2.25 10.90
N VAL A 6 -15.80 1.40 11.75
CA VAL A 6 -14.35 1.43 12.01
C VAL A 6 -13.64 0.34 11.21
N ILE A 7 -12.65 0.73 10.42
CA ILE A 7 -11.70 -0.16 9.74
C ILE A 7 -10.55 -0.49 10.71
N VAL A 8 -10.22 -1.77 10.86
CA VAL A 8 -9.11 -2.24 11.69
C VAL A 8 -8.13 -3.00 10.82
N ILE A 9 -6.95 -2.44 10.60
CA ILE A 9 -5.88 -3.04 9.80
C ILE A 9 -4.76 -3.48 10.72
N THR A 10 -4.26 -4.69 10.51
CA THR A 10 -3.25 -5.33 11.38
C THR A 10 -2.08 -5.87 10.58
N ALA A 11 -0.90 -5.89 11.21
CA ALA A 11 0.25 -6.59 10.69
C ALA A 11 0.11 -8.10 10.94
N ALA A 12 0.54 -8.93 9.98
CA ALA A 12 0.45 -10.38 10.08
C ALA A 12 1.41 -11.02 11.09
N GLY A 13 2.50 -10.33 11.43
CA GLY A 13 3.60 -10.84 12.25
C GLY A 13 4.82 -11.24 11.41
N ASN A 14 5.96 -11.38 12.10
CA ASN A 14 7.28 -11.47 11.47
C ASN A 14 8.02 -12.79 11.82
N GLU A 15 7.27 -13.86 12.05
CA GLU A 15 7.81 -15.16 12.50
C GLU A 15 7.99 -16.17 11.37
N GLY A 16 7.61 -15.84 10.14
CA GLY A 16 7.60 -16.76 8.99
C GLY A 16 6.68 -17.96 9.23
N ALA A 17 5.55 -17.74 9.92
CA ALA A 17 4.65 -18.78 10.40
C ALA A 17 3.20 -18.58 9.91
N ASP A 18 2.31 -19.51 10.28
CA ASP A 18 0.89 -19.42 9.96
C ASP A 18 0.26 -18.23 10.70
N ALA A 19 -0.24 -17.25 9.93
CA ALA A 19 -0.86 -16.03 10.41
C ALA A 19 -2.14 -16.30 11.23
N ASN A 20 -2.78 -17.47 11.09
CA ASN A 20 -3.92 -17.85 11.94
C ASN A 20 -3.51 -18.04 13.43
N SER A 21 -2.22 -18.24 13.70
CA SER A 21 -1.67 -18.36 15.05
C SER A 21 -1.15 -17.05 15.64
N SER A 22 -1.22 -15.94 14.88
CA SER A 22 -0.67 -14.65 15.29
C SER A 22 -1.78 -13.63 15.59
N ALA A 23 -1.82 -13.18 16.85
CA ALA A 23 -2.72 -12.12 17.29
C ALA A 23 -2.04 -10.74 17.18
N PRO A 24 -2.78 -9.66 16.89
CA PRO A 24 -4.23 -9.59 16.74
C PRO A 24 -4.77 -9.93 15.33
N GLY A 25 -3.90 -10.20 14.35
CA GLY A 25 -4.30 -10.33 12.95
C GLY A 25 -5.17 -11.53 12.61
N ASN A 26 -5.19 -12.56 13.45
CA ASN A 26 -6.06 -13.73 13.33
C ASN A 26 -7.51 -13.51 13.81
N CYS A 27 -7.86 -12.31 14.27
CA CYS A 27 -9.24 -11.99 14.68
C CYS A 27 -10.16 -11.84 13.44
N ALA A 28 -11.39 -12.36 13.50
CA ALA A 28 -12.30 -12.34 12.34
C ALA A 28 -12.66 -10.92 11.82
N ALA A 29 -12.54 -9.89 12.66
CA ALA A 29 -12.91 -8.52 12.31
C ALA A 29 -11.74 -7.64 11.84
N THR A 30 -10.51 -8.16 11.76
CA THR A 30 -9.34 -7.40 11.30
C THR A 30 -9.13 -7.53 9.79
N PHE A 31 -8.31 -6.66 9.24
CA PHE A 31 -7.83 -6.71 7.86
C PHE A 31 -6.30 -6.90 7.90
N ASN A 32 -5.87 -8.14 7.72
CA ASN A 32 -4.53 -8.61 8.09
C ASN A 32 -3.57 -8.57 6.90
N ILE A 33 -2.41 -7.93 7.10
CA ILE A 33 -1.51 -7.53 6.01
C ILE A 33 -0.18 -8.27 6.12
N ALA A 34 0.16 -9.00 5.05
CA ALA A 34 1.48 -9.59 4.86
C ALA A 34 2.46 -8.59 4.23
N ALA A 35 3.75 -8.83 4.45
CA ALA A 35 4.84 -8.04 3.89
C ALA A 35 5.36 -8.67 2.59
N SER A 36 5.50 -7.85 1.57
CA SER A 36 6.18 -8.21 0.32
C SER A 36 7.56 -7.57 0.21
N THR A 37 8.44 -8.23 -0.56
CA THR A 37 9.72 -7.69 -1.02
C THR A 37 9.51 -6.72 -2.18
N ALA A 38 10.57 -6.04 -2.66
CA ALA A 38 10.47 -5.18 -3.84
C ALA A 38 10.14 -5.98 -5.11
N ALA A 39 10.59 -7.24 -5.17
CA ALA A 39 10.24 -8.18 -6.24
C ALA A 39 8.77 -8.65 -6.19
N GLY A 40 8.01 -8.32 -5.14
CA GLY A 40 6.58 -8.68 -5.00
C GLY A 40 6.33 -10.10 -4.49
N GLY A 41 7.38 -10.83 -4.10
CA GLY A 41 7.28 -12.07 -3.34
C GLY A 41 7.00 -11.80 -1.86
N ARG A 42 6.70 -12.86 -1.09
CA ARG A 42 6.56 -12.79 0.37
C ARG A 42 7.91 -12.52 0.98
N ALA A 43 8.03 -11.51 1.84
CA ALA A 43 9.23 -11.36 2.66
C ALA A 43 9.39 -12.59 3.57
N ALA A 44 10.58 -13.17 3.67
CA ALA A 44 10.77 -14.49 4.30
C ALA A 44 10.23 -14.55 5.74
N TYR A 45 10.35 -13.45 6.50
CA TYR A 45 9.85 -13.30 7.85
C TYR A 45 8.32 -13.10 7.92
N SER A 46 7.63 -12.69 6.86
CA SER A 46 6.20 -12.35 6.94
C SER A 46 5.37 -13.59 7.26
N ASN A 47 4.51 -13.54 8.27
CA ASN A 47 3.52 -14.60 8.44
C ASN A 47 2.61 -14.70 7.21
N PHE A 48 2.07 -15.90 6.98
CA PHE A 48 1.33 -16.26 5.78
C PHE A 48 0.13 -17.15 6.10
N GLY A 49 -0.76 -17.29 5.13
CA GLY A 49 -1.87 -18.24 5.20
C GLY A 49 -3.22 -17.60 4.92
N THR A 50 -4.28 -18.35 5.23
CA THR A 50 -5.65 -18.01 4.84
C THR A 50 -6.23 -16.79 5.55
N SER A 51 -5.66 -16.37 6.68
CA SER A 51 -6.08 -15.17 7.40
C SER A 51 -5.49 -13.88 6.81
N ILE A 52 -4.61 -13.95 5.82
CA ILE A 52 -4.08 -12.76 5.14
C ILE A 52 -5.10 -12.25 4.14
N ASN A 53 -5.40 -10.95 4.20
CA ASN A 53 -6.34 -10.31 3.28
C ASN A 53 -5.63 -9.75 2.04
N LEU A 54 -4.47 -9.13 2.23
CA LEU A 54 -3.71 -8.43 1.19
C LEU A 54 -2.23 -8.38 1.59
N SER A 55 -1.34 -8.19 0.62
CA SER A 55 0.08 -7.90 0.87
C SER A 55 0.43 -6.46 0.50
N ALA A 56 1.37 -5.86 1.22
CA ALA A 56 1.92 -4.56 0.87
C ALA A 56 3.44 -4.54 1.11
N PRO A 57 4.19 -3.58 0.52
CA PRO A 57 5.63 -3.49 0.72
C PRO A 57 5.98 -3.42 2.20
N GLY A 58 6.70 -4.43 2.67
CA GLY A 58 7.22 -4.50 4.05
C GLY A 58 8.74 -4.51 4.10
N GLY A 59 9.41 -4.63 2.95
CA GLY A 59 10.87 -4.70 2.86
C GLY A 59 11.42 -6.10 3.09
N ASP A 60 12.70 -6.28 2.78
CA ASP A 60 13.48 -7.49 3.04
C ASP A 60 14.90 -7.09 3.50
N THR A 61 15.62 -8.05 4.05
CA THR A 61 17.02 -7.95 4.39
C THR A 61 17.82 -7.52 3.16
N CYS A 62 18.60 -6.45 3.32
CA CYS A 62 19.43 -5.91 2.24
C CYS A 62 20.35 -6.98 1.63
N ASP A 63 20.16 -7.26 0.34
CA ASP A 63 21.22 -7.74 -0.53
C ASP A 63 21.71 -6.61 -1.45
N SER A 64 22.61 -6.93 -2.39
CA SER A 64 23.19 -5.92 -3.30
C SER A 64 22.20 -5.26 -4.27
N ASN A 65 20.94 -5.70 -4.35
CA ASN A 65 19.94 -5.21 -5.31
C ASN A 65 18.52 -5.00 -4.74
N ASP A 66 18.18 -5.61 -3.60
CA ASP A 66 16.90 -5.44 -2.92
C ASP A 66 17.17 -4.97 -1.48
N CYS A 67 16.68 -3.78 -1.15
CA CYS A 67 16.79 -3.21 0.18
C CYS A 67 15.40 -3.08 0.78
N GLY A 68 15.31 -3.32 2.08
CA GLY A 68 14.13 -2.98 2.86
C GLY A 68 13.76 -1.49 2.77
N LEU A 69 12.76 -1.12 3.55
CA LEU A 69 12.19 0.22 3.55
C LEU A 69 13.16 1.22 4.18
N ILE A 70 13.59 2.21 3.40
CA ILE A 70 14.42 3.29 3.92
C ILE A 70 13.53 4.25 4.70
N SER A 71 13.82 4.43 5.98
CA SER A 71 13.15 5.41 6.83
C SER A 71 14.16 6.14 7.71
N THR A 72 13.75 7.28 8.24
CA THR A 72 14.53 7.97 9.25
C THR A 72 14.55 7.16 10.54
N GLY A 73 15.71 7.03 11.16
CA GLY A 73 15.88 6.36 12.44
C GLY A 73 16.93 7.06 13.28
N HIS A 74 17.26 6.45 14.41
CA HIS A 74 18.30 6.95 15.31
C HIS A 74 19.35 5.87 15.54
N ASP A 75 20.62 6.29 15.66
CA ASP A 75 21.72 5.38 15.96
C ASP A 75 21.59 4.83 17.40
N LEU A 76 21.79 3.53 17.56
CA LEU A 76 21.64 2.78 18.80
C LEU A 76 22.75 3.08 19.83
N ALA A 77 23.78 3.85 19.49
CA ALA A 77 24.78 4.27 20.47
C ALA A 77 24.17 4.99 21.70
N GLU A 78 22.91 5.45 21.61
CA GLU A 78 22.17 6.11 22.70
C GLU A 78 21.01 5.27 23.29
N LEU A 79 20.70 4.08 22.77
CA LEU A 79 19.57 3.26 23.25
C LEU A 79 20.04 1.99 23.99
N PRO A 80 19.33 1.55 25.04
CA PRO A 80 19.64 0.30 25.73
C PRO A 80 19.68 -0.87 24.75
N SER A 81 20.68 -1.74 24.90
CA SER A 81 20.87 -2.92 24.05
C SER A 81 19.60 -3.77 24.03
N GLY A 82 18.98 -3.93 22.86
CA GLY A 82 17.77 -4.75 22.69
C GLY A 82 16.66 -4.10 21.87
N ASP A 83 16.77 -2.81 21.52
CA ASP A 83 15.80 -2.15 20.64
C ASP A 83 16.09 -2.45 19.15
N TRP A 84 15.05 -2.82 18.41
CA TRP A 84 15.17 -3.27 17.01
C TRP A 84 15.37 -2.04 16.11
N VAL A 85 16.58 -1.83 15.59
CA VAL A 85 16.88 -0.71 14.68
C VAL A 85 17.32 -1.25 13.35
N GLY A 86 16.81 -0.63 12.29
CA GLY A 86 17.17 -0.92 10.91
C GLY A 86 18.67 -0.86 10.68
N THR A 87 19.16 -1.47 9.61
CA THR A 87 20.58 -1.45 9.30
C THR A 87 20.94 -0.16 8.55
N ASN A 88 21.99 0.55 8.97
CA ASN A 88 22.55 1.67 8.20
C ASN A 88 23.52 1.18 7.09
N THR A 89 23.38 -0.09 6.68
CA THR A 89 24.34 -0.75 5.77
C THR A 89 24.24 -0.31 4.32
N HIS A 90 23.28 0.57 3.99
CA HIS A 90 23.01 1.01 2.61
C HIS A 90 22.72 2.50 2.48
N THR A 91 22.98 3.30 3.52
CA THR A 91 22.83 4.76 3.43
C THR A 91 24.15 5.44 3.77
N THR A 92 24.39 6.60 3.17
CA THR A 92 25.54 7.46 3.51
C THR A 92 25.20 8.44 4.64
N SER A 93 24.01 8.34 5.22
CA SER A 93 23.48 9.23 6.26
C SER A 93 23.49 8.54 7.62
N SER A 94 23.82 9.27 8.69
CA SER A 94 23.66 8.78 10.06
C SER A 94 22.20 8.72 10.54
N GLU A 95 21.26 9.24 9.72
CA GLU A 95 19.85 9.41 10.10
C GLU A 95 18.90 8.50 9.29
N LEU A 96 19.40 7.82 8.26
CA LEU A 96 18.59 6.92 7.42
C LEU A 96 18.98 5.47 7.69
N PHE A 97 17.95 4.63 7.83
CA PHE A 97 18.09 3.23 8.18
C PHE A 97 17.18 2.39 7.30
N VAL A 98 17.61 1.17 7.02
CA VAL A 98 16.81 0.19 6.29
C VAL A 98 16.02 -0.65 7.28
N PHE A 99 14.70 -0.60 7.19
CA PHE A 99 13.78 -1.34 8.02
C PHE A 99 13.03 -2.39 7.22
N GLU A 100 12.53 -3.39 7.93
CA GLU A 100 11.61 -4.37 7.39
C GLU A 100 10.53 -4.71 8.43
N GLY A 101 9.41 -5.24 7.95
CA GLY A 101 8.37 -5.77 8.81
C GLY A 101 6.97 -5.61 8.24
N THR A 102 6.09 -6.54 8.63
CA THR A 102 4.64 -6.39 8.43
C THR A 102 4.07 -5.15 9.11
N SER A 103 4.76 -4.64 10.14
CA SER A 103 4.50 -3.35 10.79
C SER A 103 4.61 -2.14 9.88
N PHE A 104 5.34 -2.23 8.76
CA PHE A 104 5.38 -1.17 7.74
C PHE A 104 4.38 -1.40 6.61
N ALA A 105 4.05 -2.66 6.31
CA ALA A 105 3.03 -3.00 5.33
C ALA A 105 1.62 -2.55 5.80
N ALA A 106 1.28 -2.79 7.08
CA ALA A 106 -0.03 -2.42 7.65
C ALA A 106 -0.36 -0.91 7.58
N PRO A 107 0.53 0.04 7.95
CA PRO A 107 0.24 1.47 7.83
C PRO A 107 0.12 1.94 6.38
N LEU A 108 0.79 1.30 5.40
CA LEU A 108 0.59 1.62 3.98
C LEU A 108 -0.85 1.31 3.53
N VAL A 109 -1.38 0.15 3.92
CA VAL A 109 -2.78 -0.20 3.63
C VAL A 109 -3.75 0.69 4.41
N SER A 110 -3.39 1.11 5.63
CA SER A 110 -4.19 2.05 6.43
C SER A 110 -4.27 3.42 5.77
N ALA A 111 -3.16 3.92 5.23
CA ALA A 111 -3.11 5.14 4.44
C ALA A 111 -3.95 4.99 3.17
N ALA A 112 -3.86 3.87 2.46
CA ALA A 112 -4.69 3.61 1.27
C ALA A 112 -6.18 3.65 1.59
N ALA A 113 -6.63 3.00 2.67
CA ALA A 113 -8.03 3.06 3.11
C ALA A 113 -8.48 4.50 3.42
N ALA A 114 -7.64 5.29 4.08
CA ALA A 114 -7.93 6.69 4.36
C ALA A 114 -8.05 7.53 3.07
N ILE A 115 -7.18 7.31 2.08
CA ILE A 115 -7.26 7.99 0.78
C ILE A 115 -8.56 7.65 0.06
N LEU A 116 -9.02 6.40 0.09
CA LEU A 116 -10.31 6.02 -0.50
C LEU A 116 -11.48 6.73 0.19
N LEU A 117 -11.46 6.80 1.52
CA LEU A 117 -12.48 7.51 2.31
C LEU A 117 -12.45 9.03 2.07
N GLU A 118 -11.30 9.61 1.75
CA GLU A 118 -11.21 11.01 1.35
C GLU A 118 -11.74 11.25 -0.06
N ALA A 119 -11.51 10.31 -0.98
CA ALA A 119 -12.09 10.34 -2.32
C ALA A 119 -13.62 10.18 -2.32
N ASP A 120 -14.15 9.28 -1.48
CA ASP A 120 -15.58 9.10 -1.26
C ASP A 120 -15.89 8.82 0.22
N PRO A 121 -16.32 9.86 0.98
CA PRO A 121 -16.68 9.72 2.39
C PRO A 121 -17.93 8.87 2.66
N SER A 122 -18.67 8.46 1.62
CA SER A 122 -19.85 7.61 1.76
C SER A 122 -19.52 6.12 1.78
N LEU A 123 -18.27 5.75 1.48
CA LEU A 123 -17.82 4.36 1.53
C LEU A 123 -17.96 3.78 2.94
N THR A 124 -18.61 2.62 3.01
CA THR A 124 -18.62 1.78 4.21
C THR A 124 -17.27 1.07 4.38
N PRO A 125 -16.90 0.65 5.61
CA PRO A 125 -15.70 -0.14 5.85
C PRO A 125 -15.55 -1.34 4.91
N ASP A 126 -16.64 -2.08 4.67
CA ASP A 126 -16.61 -3.26 3.81
C ASP A 126 -16.41 -2.89 2.34
N GLN A 127 -17.02 -1.80 1.86
CA GLN A 127 -16.76 -1.29 0.52
C GLN A 127 -15.29 -0.88 0.37
N THR A 128 -14.75 -0.08 1.31
CA THR A 128 -13.35 0.35 1.29
C THR A 128 -12.39 -0.85 1.22
N LEU A 129 -12.59 -1.85 2.08
CA LEU A 129 -11.73 -3.03 2.13
C LEU A 129 -11.92 -3.93 0.90
N SER A 130 -13.15 -4.08 0.41
CA SER A 130 -13.41 -4.84 -0.81
C SER A 130 -12.75 -4.19 -2.03
N THR A 131 -12.78 -2.86 -2.14
CA THR A 131 -12.09 -2.11 -3.18
C THR A 131 -10.60 -2.40 -3.14
N LEU A 132 -9.94 -2.25 -1.97
CA LEU A 132 -8.52 -2.55 -1.82
C LEU A 132 -8.17 -3.98 -2.24
N THR A 133 -8.99 -4.97 -1.91
CA THR A 133 -8.76 -6.36 -2.35
C THR A 133 -9.05 -6.61 -3.82
N SER A 134 -10.05 -5.96 -4.41
CA SER A 134 -10.45 -6.15 -5.81
C SER A 134 -9.49 -5.46 -6.79
N CYS A 135 -8.87 -4.37 -6.34
CA CYS A 135 -7.95 -3.56 -7.10
C CYS A 135 -6.49 -3.94 -6.86
N SER A 136 -6.23 -4.93 -6.01
CA SER A 136 -4.88 -5.41 -5.78
C SER A 136 -4.29 -6.00 -7.06
N ARG A 137 -3.03 -5.67 -7.35
CA ARG A 137 -2.29 -6.27 -8.45
C ARG A 137 -1.96 -7.74 -8.14
N SER A 138 -1.93 -8.56 -9.17
CA SER A 138 -1.51 -9.96 -9.03
C SER A 138 -0.07 -10.08 -8.56
N PHE A 139 0.23 -11.17 -7.87
CA PHE A 139 1.61 -11.50 -7.55
C PHE A 139 2.38 -11.77 -8.85
N PRO A 140 3.64 -11.33 -8.94
CA PRO A 140 4.50 -11.69 -10.06
C PRO A 140 4.70 -13.20 -10.10
N ALA A 141 5.25 -13.70 -11.22
CA ALA A 141 5.60 -15.11 -11.34
C ALA A 141 6.42 -15.55 -10.14
N ALA A 142 6.10 -16.73 -9.59
CA ALA A 142 6.68 -17.20 -8.34
C ALA A 142 8.23 -17.12 -8.39
N PRO A 143 8.87 -16.57 -7.34
CA PRO A 143 10.32 -16.55 -7.25
C PRO A 143 10.88 -17.96 -7.29
N ALA A 144 12.14 -18.10 -7.72
CA ALA A 144 12.82 -19.40 -7.78
C ALA A 144 12.85 -20.12 -6.42
N ASP A 145 12.84 -19.35 -5.32
CA ASP A 145 12.58 -19.88 -3.99
C ASP A 145 11.08 -19.93 -3.70
N GLN A 146 10.53 -21.15 -3.75
CA GLN A 146 9.12 -21.39 -3.45
C GLN A 146 8.73 -21.03 -2.01
N SER A 147 9.69 -20.89 -1.09
CA SER A 147 9.42 -20.49 0.29
C SER A 147 8.90 -19.05 0.39
N THR A 148 9.25 -18.18 -0.58
CA THR A 148 8.81 -16.78 -0.67
C THR A 148 7.71 -16.58 -1.72
N ALA A 149 7.17 -17.66 -2.30
CA ALA A 149 6.12 -17.56 -3.30
C ALA A 149 4.79 -17.07 -2.68
N CYS A 150 4.22 -16.05 -3.31
CA CYS A 150 2.88 -15.56 -2.97
C CYS A 150 1.81 -16.18 -3.86
N THR A 151 0.72 -16.60 -3.21
CA THR A 151 -0.51 -17.08 -3.82
C THR A 151 -1.68 -16.48 -3.05
N ASN A 152 -2.91 -16.60 -3.59
CA ASN A 152 -4.11 -16.16 -2.89
C ASN A 152 -4.32 -16.87 -1.54
N GLY A 153 -3.75 -18.07 -1.36
CA GLY A 153 -3.84 -18.82 -0.10
C GLY A 153 -2.74 -18.49 0.91
N THR A 154 -1.67 -17.80 0.50
CA THR A 154 -0.51 -17.49 1.37
C THR A 154 -0.36 -16.01 1.67
N CYS A 155 -0.66 -15.14 0.71
CA CYS A 155 -0.37 -13.70 0.78
C CYS A 155 -1.63 -12.82 0.62
N GLY A 156 -2.82 -13.41 0.61
CA GLY A 156 -4.07 -12.69 0.40
C GLY A 156 -4.35 -12.36 -1.07
N SER A 157 -5.23 -11.41 -1.34
CA SER A 157 -5.79 -11.20 -2.69
C SER A 157 -4.80 -10.66 -3.73
N GLY A 158 -3.65 -10.14 -3.32
CA GLY A 158 -2.66 -9.54 -4.21
C GLY A 158 -1.73 -8.58 -3.48
N LEU A 159 -0.99 -7.78 -4.24
CA LEU A 159 -0.22 -6.65 -3.71
C LEU A 159 -1.07 -5.38 -3.76
N LEU A 160 -0.94 -4.53 -2.75
CA LEU A 160 -1.62 -3.24 -2.67
C LEU A 160 -1.34 -2.39 -3.92
N ASP A 161 -2.41 -1.90 -4.55
CA ASP A 161 -2.35 -0.92 -5.64
C ASP A 161 -3.30 0.24 -5.29
N VAL A 162 -2.72 1.33 -4.78
CA VAL A 162 -3.48 2.49 -4.34
C VAL A 162 -4.05 3.26 -5.53
N ALA A 163 -3.32 3.31 -6.65
CA ALA A 163 -3.74 4.05 -7.84
C ALA A 163 -4.98 3.41 -8.46
N ALA A 164 -4.95 2.09 -8.67
CA ALA A 164 -6.10 1.35 -9.19
C ALA A 164 -7.32 1.46 -8.25
N ALA A 165 -7.09 1.39 -6.93
CA ALA A 165 -8.16 1.52 -5.95
C ALA A 165 -8.81 2.92 -5.97
N VAL A 166 -8.01 3.99 -6.01
CA VAL A 166 -8.52 5.38 -6.07
C VAL A 166 -9.26 5.63 -7.39
N GLU A 167 -8.71 5.18 -8.51
CA GLU A 167 -9.36 5.33 -9.82
C GLU A 167 -10.71 4.62 -9.84
N SER A 168 -10.82 3.44 -9.25
CA SER A 168 -12.10 2.72 -9.18
C SER A 168 -13.18 3.49 -8.39
N VAL A 169 -12.79 4.18 -7.31
CA VAL A 169 -13.70 4.99 -6.49
C VAL A 169 -14.11 6.26 -7.23
N VAL A 170 -13.14 6.98 -7.80
CA VAL A 170 -13.37 8.27 -8.46
C VAL A 170 -14.14 8.12 -9.77
N SER A 171 -13.84 7.09 -10.56
CA SER A 171 -14.49 6.85 -11.86
C SER A 171 -15.73 5.97 -11.76
N GLY A 172 -15.99 5.33 -10.61
CA GLY A 172 -17.07 4.36 -10.44
C GLY A 172 -16.92 3.10 -11.31
N VAL A 173 -15.73 2.87 -11.85
CA VAL A 173 -15.39 1.72 -12.69
C VAL A 173 -14.80 0.65 -11.79
N ALA A 174 -15.44 -0.52 -11.74
CA ALA A 174 -14.93 -1.62 -10.95
C ALA A 174 -13.55 -2.07 -11.46
N CYS A 175 -12.64 -2.38 -10.54
CA CYS A 175 -11.37 -3.00 -10.88
C CYS A 175 -11.61 -4.31 -11.63
N SER A 176 -10.97 -4.46 -12.78
CA SER A 176 -10.92 -5.73 -13.49
C SER A 176 -10.07 -6.65 -12.62
N GLY A 177 -10.71 -7.51 -11.83
CA GLY A 177 -10.05 -8.30 -10.78
C GLY A 177 -8.85 -9.11 -11.29
N ASN A 178 -8.08 -9.62 -10.33
CA ASN A 178 -6.80 -10.37 -10.35
C ASN A 178 -6.45 -11.25 -11.57
N GLY A 179 -6.54 -10.71 -12.77
CA GLY A 179 -5.76 -11.10 -13.94
C GLY A 179 -4.82 -9.95 -14.17
N GLY A 180 -3.52 -10.23 -14.16
CA GLY A 180 -2.55 -9.32 -14.75
C GLY A 180 -3.07 -8.92 -16.13
N GLY A 181 -3.60 -7.71 -16.23
CA GLY A 181 -3.67 -7.02 -17.49
C GLY A 181 -2.24 -6.75 -17.90
N GLU A 182 -1.59 -7.75 -18.48
CA GLU A 182 -0.95 -7.50 -19.75
C GLU A 182 -2.02 -6.81 -20.58
N ASP A 183 -1.83 -5.51 -20.80
CA ASP A 183 -2.62 -4.69 -21.68
C ASP A 183 -2.78 -5.45 -23.01
N SER A 184 -3.89 -6.18 -23.15
CA SER A 184 -4.20 -6.93 -24.34
C SER A 184 -4.76 -5.94 -25.36
N GLY A 185 -3.87 -5.05 -25.83
CA GLY A 185 -4.14 -4.15 -26.92
C GLY A 185 -3.70 -2.70 -26.72
N SER A 186 -2.39 -2.43 -26.71
CA SER A 186 -1.81 -1.65 -27.82
C SER A 186 -0.30 -1.85 -27.89
N ASN A 187 0.22 -1.88 -29.12
CA ASN A 187 1.65 -1.77 -29.38
C ASN A 187 2.17 -0.41 -28.86
N GLY A 188 2.50 -0.30 -27.58
CA GLY A 188 3.22 0.85 -27.04
C GLY A 188 2.51 2.20 -27.15
N GLU A 189 1.17 2.26 -27.24
CA GLU A 189 0.45 3.53 -27.15
C GLU A 189 0.10 3.87 -25.70
N CYS A 190 0.61 5.01 -25.23
CA CYS A 190 0.25 5.59 -23.96
C CYS A 190 -1.19 6.11 -24.05
N THR A 191 -2.11 5.52 -23.29
CA THR A 191 -3.55 5.81 -23.34
C THR A 191 -3.99 6.92 -22.39
N GLY A 192 -3.05 7.48 -21.62
CA GLY A 192 -3.31 8.53 -20.64
C GLY A 192 -3.94 8.01 -19.34
N LYS A 193 -3.84 6.71 -19.09
CA LYS A 193 -4.31 6.06 -17.85
C LYS A 193 -3.21 6.09 -16.78
N THR A 194 -3.60 5.95 -15.53
CA THR A 194 -2.66 5.93 -14.39
C THR A 194 -1.66 4.76 -14.48
N SER A 195 -2.04 3.66 -15.12
CA SER A 195 -1.18 2.51 -15.46
C SER A 195 0.02 2.87 -16.35
N ASP A 196 -0.06 3.97 -17.11
CA ASP A 196 0.99 4.40 -18.04
C ASP A 196 2.14 5.11 -17.31
N LEU A 197 1.94 5.55 -16.06
CA LEU A 197 2.95 6.21 -15.23
C LEU A 197 4.13 5.28 -14.86
N PHE A 198 3.93 3.97 -15.00
CA PHE A 198 4.94 2.95 -14.70
C PHE A 198 5.41 2.18 -15.95
N ASN A 199 4.97 2.58 -17.15
CA ASN A 199 5.34 1.95 -18.42
C ASN A 199 6.61 2.60 -18.99
N SER A 200 7.72 1.86 -19.05
CA SER A 200 9.01 2.35 -19.55
C SER A 200 9.03 2.73 -21.04
N ASN A 201 8.02 2.33 -21.83
CA ASN A 201 7.87 2.73 -23.22
C ASN A 201 7.15 4.07 -23.39
N CYS A 202 6.50 4.56 -22.33
CA CYS A 202 5.86 5.87 -22.28
C CYS A 202 6.86 6.89 -21.75
N ASN A 203 7.64 7.47 -22.67
CA ASN A 203 8.57 8.53 -22.35
C ASN A 203 7.77 9.83 -22.12
N ASP A 204 7.53 10.18 -20.86
CA ASP A 204 6.96 11.48 -20.49
C ASP A 204 8.00 12.58 -20.80
N THR A 205 8.05 13.02 -22.04
CA THR A 205 8.89 14.15 -22.46
C THR A 205 8.30 15.50 -22.01
N GLY A 206 7.26 15.51 -21.18
CA GLY A 206 6.58 16.71 -20.69
C GLY A 206 7.14 17.28 -19.38
N LEU A 207 8.05 16.59 -18.69
CA LEU A 207 8.62 17.05 -17.41
C LEU A 207 10.13 17.33 -17.47
N ARG A 208 10.62 17.93 -18.57
CA ARG A 208 11.93 18.60 -18.59
C ARG A 208 11.73 20.11 -18.60
N GLU A 209 11.65 20.73 -17.44
CA GLU A 209 12.09 22.12 -17.27
C GLU A 209 12.95 22.17 -16.01
N GLY A 210 14.18 22.66 -16.17
CA GLY A 210 15.32 22.40 -15.29
C GLY A 210 15.07 22.70 -13.81
N GLY A 211 15.37 21.70 -12.97
CA GLY A 211 15.48 21.87 -11.51
C GLY A 211 14.17 22.13 -10.78
N GLY A 212 13.06 21.47 -11.17
CA GLY A 212 11.74 21.60 -10.54
C GLY A 212 11.43 20.41 -9.61
N GLY A 213 10.81 20.55 -8.44
CA GLY A 213 9.93 21.64 -8.03
C GLY A 213 8.59 21.56 -8.75
N SER A 214 7.64 20.82 -8.16
CA SER A 214 6.20 20.90 -8.41
C SER A 214 5.62 20.21 -9.67
N SER A 215 4.94 19.09 -9.44
CA SER A 215 3.73 18.70 -10.19
C SER A 215 2.60 18.12 -9.31
N ILE A 216 2.79 18.12 -7.97
CA ILE A 216 1.67 18.07 -7.00
C ILE A 216 0.76 19.32 -7.07
N GLY A 217 1.18 20.37 -7.80
CA GLY A 217 0.51 21.66 -7.85
C GLY A 217 -0.77 21.76 -8.69
N MET A 218 -1.11 20.79 -9.55
CA MET A 218 -2.31 20.91 -10.41
C MET A 218 -3.49 20.04 -9.97
N TRP A 219 -3.24 19.02 -9.15
CA TRP A 219 -4.30 18.18 -8.58
C TRP A 219 -4.79 18.72 -7.22
N LEU A 220 -3.93 19.40 -6.44
CA LEU A 220 -4.37 20.14 -5.24
C LEU A 220 -5.30 21.33 -5.59
N LEU A 221 -5.11 21.96 -6.76
CA LEU A 221 -5.95 23.08 -7.20
C LEU A 221 -7.32 22.63 -7.73
N ALA A 222 -7.44 21.38 -8.22
CA ALA A 222 -8.73 20.80 -8.57
C ALA A 222 -9.54 20.38 -7.32
N LEU A 223 -8.88 19.91 -6.26
CA LEU A 223 -9.53 19.63 -4.97
C LEU A 223 -9.91 20.91 -4.19
N MET A 224 -9.13 21.98 -4.30
CA MET A 224 -9.46 23.28 -3.68
C MET A 224 -10.57 24.04 -4.42
N GLY A 225 -10.90 23.67 -5.66
CA GLY A 225 -11.96 24.30 -6.46
C GLY A 225 -13.39 23.85 -6.13
N LEU A 226 -13.56 22.76 -5.37
CA LEU A 226 -14.87 22.24 -4.96
C LEU A 226 -15.21 22.45 -3.47
N MET A 227 -14.32 23.11 -2.72
CA MET A 227 -14.50 23.44 -1.30
C MET A 227 -14.78 24.94 -1.11
N ALA A 228 -16.01 25.39 -1.43
CA ALA A 228 -16.81 26.43 -0.74
C ALA A 228 -17.83 27.09 -1.69
N PRO A 229 -19.08 27.40 -1.26
CA PRO A 229 -19.49 27.60 0.13
C PRO A 229 -20.71 26.75 0.56
N LEU A 230 -20.61 26.04 1.68
CA LEU A 230 -21.75 25.92 2.59
C LEU A 230 -21.43 26.63 3.90
N ARG A 231 -21.69 27.94 3.88
CA ARG A 231 -21.85 28.77 5.07
C ARG A 231 -23.06 28.28 5.88
N LEU A 232 -22.83 28.04 7.18
CA LEU A 232 -23.69 28.45 8.30
C LEU A 232 -25.21 28.35 8.08
N ARG A 233 -25.83 27.23 8.50
CA ARG A 233 -27.17 27.22 9.14
C ARG A 233 -27.30 26.01 10.05
N HIS A 234 -26.84 26.13 11.30
CA HIS A 234 -27.31 25.30 12.43
C HIS A 234 -27.24 26.08 13.76
N SER A 235 -27.78 27.30 13.76
CA SER A 235 -28.21 27.96 14.99
C SER A 235 -29.41 28.87 14.71
N ALA A 236 -30.56 28.24 14.50
CA ALA A 236 -31.90 28.85 14.58
C ALA A 236 -32.95 27.73 14.50
N ASN A 237 -33.15 27.01 15.61
CA ASN A 237 -34.41 26.40 16.04
C ASN A 237 -34.14 25.48 17.25
N ARG A 238 -34.08 26.09 18.43
CA ARG A 238 -34.64 25.48 19.64
C ARG A 238 -35.78 26.39 20.07
N ASN A 239 -36.99 25.96 19.79
CA ASN A 239 -38.17 26.37 20.55
C ASN A 239 -38.21 25.53 21.82
#